data_AF-W0J574-F1
#
_entry.id   AF-W0J574-F1
#
_cell.length_a   1.000
_cell.length_b   1.000
_cell.length_c   1.000
_cell.angle_alpha   90.00
_cell.angle_beta   90.00
_cell.angle_gamma   90.00
#
_symmetry.space_group_name_H-M   'P 1'
#
loop_
_entity.id
_entity.type
_entity.pdbx_description
1 polymer ?
#
loop_
_entity_poly.entity_id
_entity_poly.type
_entity_poly.pdbx_seq_one_letter_code
_entity_poly.pdbx_strand_id
1 'polypeptide(L)' 'MENLVGMMDGYFMRNAHHLNVNVLNRETLKKAYENPEEYPQLTIRVSGYAVNFTRLSRAHQMEVITRTFHETM' A
#
# COMPACT_ATOMS: atom_id res chain seq x y z
N MET A 1 -20.88 4.02 8.11
CA MET A 1 -20.60 2.89 7.21
C MET A 1 -20.03 3.47 5.90
N GLU A 2 -19.03 4.37 5.97
CA GLU A 2 -18.92 5.44 4.95
C GLU A 2 -17.49 5.76 4.49
N ASN A 3 -16.53 4.85 4.68
CA ASN A 3 -15.13 5.18 4.43
C ASN A 3 -14.65 4.57 3.11
N LEU A 4 -14.25 3.29 3.11
CA LEU A 4 -13.74 2.64 1.90
C LEU A 4 -14.84 2.24 0.92
N VAL A 5 -15.96 1.69 1.41
CA VAL A 5 -17.07 1.21 0.57
C VAL A 5 -17.66 2.35 -0.26
N GLY A 6 -17.97 3.49 0.36
CA GLY A 6 -18.51 4.66 -0.36
C GLY A 6 -17.52 5.24 -1.39
N MET A 7 -16.21 5.23 -1.10
CA MET A 7 -15.19 5.64 -2.07
C MET A 7 -15.16 4.69 -3.28
N MET A 8 -15.24 3.38 -3.03
CA MET A 8 -15.27 2.37 -4.08
C MET A 8 -16.53 2.50 -4.93
N ASP A 9 -17.69 2.64 -4.29
CA ASP A 9 -18.98 2.83 -4.98
C ASP A 9 -18.90 4.06 -5.91
N GLY A 10 -18.45 5.20 -5.39
CA GLY A 10 -18.30 6.44 -6.18
C GLY A 10 -17.31 6.29 -7.34
N TYR A 11 -16.22 5.53 -7.16
CA TYR A 11 -15.24 5.26 -8.21
C TYR A 11 -15.82 4.39 -9.33
N PHE A 12 -16.48 3.29 -8.98
CA PHE A 12 -17.04 2.35 -9.97
C PHE A 12 -18.33 2.86 -10.62
N MET A 13 -19.14 3.68 -9.93
CA MET A 13 -20.27 4.40 -10.54
C MET A 13 -19.84 5.31 -11.69
N ARG A 14 -18.57 5.74 -11.71
CA ARG A 14 -17.97 6.52 -12.80
C ARG A 14 -17.31 5.66 -13.88
N ASN A 15 -17.74 4.40 -14.00
CA ASN A 15 -17.29 3.45 -15.03
C ASN A 15 -15.78 3.16 -14.97
N ALA A 16 -15.17 3.26 -13.79
CA ALA A 16 -13.76 2.94 -13.60
C ALA A 16 -13.51 1.42 -13.68
N HIS A 17 -12.34 1.03 -14.20
CA HIS A 17 -12.09 -0.37 -14.57
C HIS A 17 -11.32 -1.19 -13.53
N HIS A 18 -10.47 -0.57 -12.72
CA HIS A 18 -9.57 -1.29 -11.81
C HIS A 18 -9.10 -0.42 -10.65
N LEU A 19 -8.94 -1.04 -9.48
CA LEU A 19 -8.43 -0.43 -8.26
C LEU A 19 -7.61 -1.46 -7.47
N ASN A 20 -6.43 -1.07 -6.98
CA ASN A 20 -5.66 -1.82 -6.00
C ASN A 20 -5.46 -0.95 -4.77
N VAL A 21 -5.83 -1.48 -3.60
CA VAL A 21 -5.72 -0.77 -2.32
C VAL A 21 -4.69 -1.47 -1.46
N ASN A 22 -3.77 -0.71 -0.87
CA ASN A 22 -2.97 -1.15 0.27
C ASN A 22 -3.55 -0.50 1.52
N VAL A 23 -3.66 -1.26 2.61
CA VAL A 23 -4.01 -0.76 3.95
C VAL A 23 -2.82 -1.01 4.86
N LEU A 24 -2.01 0.02 5.09
CA LEU A 24 -0.70 -0.07 5.73
C LEU A 24 -0.45 1.18 6.58
N ASN A 25 0.46 1.07 7.56
CA ASN A 25 1.01 2.20 8.28
C ASN A 25 2.38 2.57 7.70
N ARG A 26 2.64 3.87 7.50
CA ARG A 26 3.92 4.36 6.96
C ARG A 26 5.08 4.01 7.90
N GLU A 27 4.83 4.05 9.20
CA GLU A 27 5.79 3.70 10.25
C GLU A 27 6.23 2.24 10.14
N THR A 28 5.30 1.32 9.82
CA THR A 28 5.63 -0.10 9.62
C THR A 28 6.57 -0.28 8.43
N LEU A 29 6.34 0.45 7.32
CA LEU A 29 7.23 0.39 6.16
C LEU A 29 8.62 0.98 6.47
N LYS A 30 8.69 2.07 7.24
CA LYS A 30 9.96 2.64 7.70
C LYS A 30 10.72 1.67 8.61
N LYS A 31 10.05 1.03 9.56
CA LYS A 31 10.65 0.01 10.43
C LYS A 31 11.15 -1.19 9.63
N ALA A 32 10.36 -1.67 8.67
CA ALA A 32 10.75 -2.76 7.78
C ALA A 32 11.86 -2.38 6.80
N TYR A 33 12.02 -1.08 6.51
CA TYR A 33 13.16 -0.56 5.77
C TYR A 33 14.41 -0.61 6.64
N GLU A 34 14.39 -0.13 7.88
CA GLU A 34 15.57 -0.16 8.74
C GLU A 34 15.95 -1.58 9.20
N ASN A 35 14.97 -2.40 9.58
CA ASN A 35 15.15 -3.76 10.15
C ASN A 35 14.35 -4.82 9.35
N PRO A 36 14.74 -5.18 8.12
CA PRO A 36 13.96 -6.06 7.25
C PRO A 36 13.73 -7.48 7.81
N GLU A 37 14.64 -7.98 8.64
CA GLU A 37 14.57 -9.28 9.30
C GLU A 37 13.43 -9.42 10.31
N GLU A 38 12.94 -8.30 10.87
CA GLU A 38 11.77 -8.29 11.74
C GLU A 38 10.46 -8.43 10.95
N TYR A 39 10.50 -8.18 9.64
CA TYR A 39 9.32 -8.13 8.76
C TYR A 39 9.45 -9.07 7.53
N PRO A 40 9.79 -10.36 7.70
CA PRO A 40 10.12 -11.25 6.59
C PRO A 40 8.91 -11.56 5.68
N GLN A 41 7.69 -11.34 6.18
CA GLN A 41 6.43 -11.62 5.47
C GLN A 41 5.63 -10.35 5.11
N LEU A 42 6.19 -9.14 5.33
CA LEU A 42 5.48 -7.90 5.03
C LEU A 42 5.21 -7.81 3.53
N THR A 43 3.98 -8.13 3.15
CA THR A 43 3.54 -8.20 1.76
C THR A 43 2.77 -6.95 1.39
N ILE A 44 3.10 -6.39 0.22
CA ILE A 44 2.44 -5.20 -0.33
C ILE A 44 1.93 -5.49 -1.74
N ARG A 45 0.94 -4.71 -2.18
CA ARG A 45 0.49 -4.68 -3.57
C ARG A 45 1.27 -3.65 -4.38
N VAL A 46 1.90 -4.10 -5.46
CA VAL A 46 2.55 -3.25 -6.47
C VAL A 46 1.95 -3.64 -7.83
N SER A 47 1.34 -2.66 -8.51
CA SER A 47 0.76 -2.74 -9.87
C SER A 47 0.47 -4.15 -10.40
N GLY A 48 -0.55 -4.82 -9.84
CA GLY A 48 -1.07 -6.11 -10.33
C GLY A 48 -0.52 -7.36 -9.64
N TYR A 49 0.53 -7.27 -8.83
CA TYR A 49 1.08 -8.40 -8.08
C TYR A 49 1.28 -8.08 -6.59
N ALA A 50 1.47 -9.14 -5.79
CA ALA A 50 1.84 -9.05 -4.38
C ALA A 50 3.33 -9.40 -4.24
N VAL A 51 4.05 -8.66 -3.42
CA VAL A 51 5.50 -8.85 -3.22
C VAL A 51 5.88 -8.58 -1.77
N ASN A 52 6.88 -9.31 -1.27
CA ASN A 52 7.48 -8.99 0.03
C ASN A 52 8.25 -7.68 -0.09
N PHE A 53 7.88 -6.69 0.71
CA PHE A 53 8.48 -5.36 0.74
C PHE A 53 10.00 -5.41 0.93
N THR A 54 10.46 -6.27 1.84
CA THR A 54 11.88 -6.43 2.18
C THR A 54 12.71 -7.07 1.05
N ARG A 55 12.05 -7.68 0.04
CA ARG A 55 12.72 -8.24 -1.16
C ARG A 55 12.88 -7.22 -2.29
N LEU A 56 12.32 -6.03 -2.16
CA LEU A 56 12.49 -4.95 -3.14
C LEU A 56 13.86 -4.26 -3.00
N SER A 57 14.31 -3.60 -4.06
CA SER A 57 15.47 -2.71 -3.98
C SER A 57 15.18 -1.54 -3.03
N ARG A 58 16.22 -0.97 -2.40
CA ARG A 58 16.07 0.18 -1.50
C ARG A 58 15.36 1.36 -2.16
N ALA A 59 15.61 1.58 -3.46
CA ALA A 59 14.96 2.62 -4.24
C ALA A 59 13.44 2.37 -4.36
N HIS A 60 13.02 1.13 -4.70
CA HIS A 60 11.60 0.79 -4.79
C HIS A 60 10.91 0.77 -3.42
N GLN A 61 11.60 0.34 -2.36
CA GLN A 61 11.08 0.46 -1.00
C GLN A 61 10.79 1.91 -0.63
N MET A 62 11.71 2.82 -0.96
CA MET A 62 11.54 4.24 -0.72
C MET A 62 10.39 4.82 -1.55
N GLU A 63 10.24 4.42 -2.82
CA GLU A 63 9.09 4.80 -3.65
C GLU A 63 7.77 4.40 -3.00
N VAL A 64 7.67 3.20 -2.44
CA VAL A 64 6.46 2.76 -1.73
C VAL A 64 6.25 3.59 -0.45
N ILE A 65 7.31 3.85 0.32
CA ILE A 65 7.23 4.66 1.55
C ILE A 65 6.78 6.08 1.25
N THR A 66 7.20 6.69 0.13
CA THR A 66 6.91 8.10 -0.20
C THR A 66 5.55 8.31 -0.83
N ARG A 67 4.85 7.24 -1.26
CA ARG A 67 3.47 7.34 -1.75
C ARG A 67 2.54 8.03 -0.74
N THR A 68 1.46 8.60 -1.24
CA THR A 68 0.43 9.26 -0.44
C THR A 68 -0.30 8.23 0.44
N PHE A 69 -0.51 8.57 1.70
CA PHE A 69 -1.36 7.81 2.64
C PHE A 69 -2.55 8.70 2.98
N HIS A 70 -3.75 8.15 2.91
CA HIS A 70 -4.98 8.86 3.24
C HIS A 70 -5.36 8.50 4.69
N GLU A 71 -5.27 9.47 5.60
CA GLU A 71 -5.48 9.25 7.04
C GLU A 71 -6.94 9.42 7.47
N THR A 72 -7.65 10.35 6.83
CA THR A 72 -9.08 10.59 7.00
C THR A 72 -9.70 10.89 5.65
N MET A 73 -10.74 10.14 5.29
CA MET A 73 -11.65 10.46 4.18
C MET A 73 -12.93 11.05 4.76
#